data_AF-A0A0L0T7N2-F1
#
_entry.id   AF-A0A0L0T7N2-F1
#
_cell.length_a   1.000
_cell.length_b   1.000
_cell.length_c   1.000
_cell.angle_alpha   90.00
_cell.angle_beta   90.00
_cell.angle_gamma   90.00
#
_symmetry.space_group_name_H-M   'P 1'
#
loop_
_entity.id
_entity.type
_entity.pdbx_description
1 polymer ?
#
loop_
_entity_poly.entity_id
_entity_poly.type
_entity_poly.pdbx_seq_one_letter_code
_entity_poly.pdbx_strand_id
1 'polypeptide(L)' 'MPSPIRCLDEFGVYRDEVNRSEAMKLLMEAALQSESQLVFITPLTLRYVLEQKGVKFMRLPDPVRNNAQ' A
#
# COMPACT_ATOMS: atom_id res chain seq x y z
N MET A 1 -22.15 -6.20 8.87
CA MET A 1 -21.69 -5.28 7.81
C MET A 1 -20.17 -5.35 7.75
N PRO A 2 -19.55 -5.37 6.57
CA PRO A 2 -18.11 -5.21 6.44
C PRO A 2 -17.66 -3.84 6.97
N SER A 3 -16.43 -3.75 7.49
CA SER A 3 -15.85 -2.48 7.98
C SER A 3 -15.75 -1.44 6.87
N PRO A 4 -16.11 -0.17 7.11
CA PRO A 4 -16.02 0.91 6.10
C PRO A 4 -14.57 1.25 5.73
N ILE A 5 -13.61 0.94 6.60
CA ILE A 5 -12.18 1.15 6.38
C ILE A 5 -11.43 -0.16 6.65
N ARG A 6 -10.48 -0.51 5.79
CA ARG A 6 -9.61 -1.68 5.95
C ARG A 6 -8.16 -1.28 5.71
N CYS A 7 -7.29 -1.66 6.63
CA CYS A 7 -5.87 -1.34 6.56
C CYS A 7 -5.06 -2.62 6.36
N LEU A 8 -4.06 -2.56 5.49
CA LEU A 8 -3.11 -3.64 5.26
C LEU A 8 -1.70 -3.06 5.31
N ASP A 9 -0.92 -3.56 6.27
CA ASP A 9 0.47 -3.16 6.48
C ASP A 9 1.41 -4.27 5.99
N GLU A 10 2.64 -3.90 5.65
CA GLU A 10 3.72 -4.80 5.23
C GLU A 10 3.35 -5.80 4.11
N PHE A 11 2.44 -5.45 3.20
CA PHE A 11 1.93 -6.36 2.15
C PHE A 11 2.96 -6.75 1.08
N GLY A 12 4.16 -6.18 1.12
CA GLY A 12 5.22 -6.38 0.14
C GLY A 12 6.27 -7.44 0.52
N VAL A 13 5.92 -8.45 1.32
CA VAL A 13 6.85 -9.51 1.83
C VAL A 13 7.45 -10.40 0.74
N TYR A 14 7.11 -10.17 -0.54
CA TYR A 14 7.65 -10.93 -1.65
C TYR A 14 9.13 -10.61 -1.90
N ARG A 15 9.92 -11.66 -2.16
CA ARG A 15 11.38 -11.58 -2.26
C ARG A 15 11.88 -10.89 -3.53
N ASP A 16 11.07 -10.87 -4.58
CA ASP A 16 11.41 -10.28 -5.86
C ASP A 16 10.40 -9.20 -6.31
N GLU A 17 10.89 -8.29 -7.14
CA GLU A 17 10.14 -7.14 -7.59
C GLU A 17 8.98 -7.50 -8.52
N VAL A 18 9.08 -8.61 -9.26
CA VAL A 18 8.06 -9.07 -10.21
C VAL A 18 6.82 -9.50 -9.46
N ASN A 19 6.97 -10.42 -8.49
CA ASN A 19 5.87 -10.91 -7.67
C ASN A 19 5.23 -9.79 -6.85
N ARG A 20 6.04 -8.86 -6.35
CA ARG A 20 5.54 -7.68 -5.64
C ARG A 20 4.70 -6.77 -6.54
N SER A 21 5.13 -6.55 -7.78
CA SER A 21 4.38 -5.74 -8.76
C SER A 21 3.03 -6.37 -9.08
N GLU A 22 2.99 -7.68 -9.36
CA GLU A 22 1.74 -8.38 -9.67
C GLU A 22 0.79 -8.43 -8.48
N ALA A 23 1.28 -8.71 -7.27
CA ALA A 23 0.47 -8.66 -6.06
C ALA A 23 -0.15 -7.27 -5.82
N MET A 24 0.62 -6.21 -6.07
CA MET A 24 0.15 -4.85 -5.89
C MET A 24 -0.94 -4.47 -6.91
N LYS A 25 -0.83 -4.93 -8.17
CA LYS A 25 -1.90 -4.74 -9.17
C LYS A 25 -3.20 -5.38 -8.71
N LEU A 26 -3.14 -6.65 -8.28
CA LEU A 26 -4.31 -7.39 -7.80
C LEU A 26 -4.97 -6.71 -6.58
N LEU A 27 -4.16 -6.22 -5.62
CA LEU A 27 -4.66 -5.48 -4.46
C LEU A 27 -5.35 -4.17 -4.85
N MET A 28 -4.78 -3.43 -5.80
CA MET A 28 -5.36 -2.18 -6.29
C MET A 28 -6.66 -2.41 -7.06
N GLU A 29 -6.74 -3.44 -7.90
CA GLU A 29 -7.97 -3.81 -8.60
C GLU A 29 -9.08 -4.17 -7.62
N ALA A 30 -8.77 -4.99 -6.61
CA ALA A 30 -9.72 -5.33 -5.55
C ALA A 30 -10.15 -4.11 -4.72
N ALA A 31 -9.24 -3.16 -4.47
CA ALA A 31 -9.54 -1.94 -3.74
C ALA A 31 -10.51 -1.02 -4.52
N LEU A 32 -10.32 -0.88 -5.83
CA LEU A 32 -11.17 -0.06 -6.69
C LEU A 32 -12.60 -0.60 -6.83
N GLN A 33 -12.78 -1.91 -6.68
CA GLN A 33 -14.09 -2.55 -6.71
C GLN A 33 -14.74 -2.63 -5.32
N SER A 34 -14.05 -2.20 -4.26
CA SER A 34 -14.55 -2.26 -2.90
C SER A 34 -15.48 -1.09 -2.58
N GLU A 35 -16.54 -1.37 -1.83
CA GLU A 35 -17.36 -0.34 -1.17
C GLU A 35 -16.66 0.24 0.07
N SER A 36 -15.58 -0.38 0.55
CA SER A 36 -14.78 0.07 1.69
C SER A 36 -13.57 0.88 1.24
N GLN A 37 -13.11 1.82 2.07
CA GLN A 37 -11.82 2.49 1.85
C GLN A 37 -10.68 1.57 2.27
N LEU A 38 -9.72 1.33 1.38
CA LEU A 38 -8.52 0.56 1.68
C LEU A 38 -7.32 1.48 1.91
N VAL A 39 -6.55 1.20 2.95
CA VAL A 39 -5.30 1.88 3.28
C VAL A 39 -4.17 0.86 3.26
N PHE A 40 -3.22 1.07 2.36
CA PHE A 40 -2.05 0.21 2.21
C PHE A 40 -0.81 0.94 2.76
N ILE A 41 -0.06 0.29 3.63
CA ILE A 41 1.19 0.81 4.20
C ILE A 41 2.32 -0.15 3.81
N THR A 42 3.41 0.42 3.28
CA THR A 42 4.61 -0.36 2.93
C THR A 42 5.86 0.53 3.00
N PRO A 43 7.00 0.01 3.47
CA PRO A 43 8.28 0.71 3.39
C PRO A 43 8.88 0.67 1.97
N LEU A 44 8.27 -0.10 1.05
CA LEU A 44 8.78 -0.31 -0.30
C LEU A 44 8.23 0.74 -1.27
N THR A 45 8.99 1.03 -2.34
CA THR A 45 8.57 2.05 -3.31
C THR A 45 7.41 1.56 -4.19
N LEU A 46 6.41 2.41 -4.39
CA LEU A 46 5.22 2.15 -5.21
C LEU A 46 5.40 2.59 -6.67
N ARG A 47 6.56 2.31 -7.28
CA ARG A 47 6.95 2.84 -8.62
C ARG A 47 5.96 2.52 -9.74
N TYR A 48 5.18 1.45 -9.58
CA TYR A 48 4.32 0.89 -10.62
C TYR A 48 2.86 1.34 -10.54
N VAL A 49 2.47 2.07 -9.49
CA VAL A 49 1.08 2.46 -9.33
C VAL A 49 0.90 3.88 -9.86
N LEU A 50 0.12 4.01 -10.93
CA LEU A 50 -0.21 5.30 -11.53
C LEU A 50 -1.28 6.01 -10.70
N GLU A 51 -1.20 7.34 -10.66
CA GLU A 51 -2.27 8.18 -10.12
C GLU A 51 -3.53 7.98 -10.96
N GLN A 52 -4.64 7.67 -10.29
CA GLN A 52 -5.93 7.46 -10.90
C GLN A 52 -7.04 7.93 -9.95
N LYS A 53 -8.22 8.17 -10.50
CA LYS A 53 -9.37 8.66 -9.72
C LYS A 53 -9.71 7.66 -8.61
N GLY A 54 -9.76 8.15 -7.36
CA GLY A 54 -10.04 7.32 -6.19
C GLY A 54 -8.80 6.73 -5.49
N VAL A 55 -7.59 6.99 -6.02
CA VAL A 55 -6.33 6.55 -5.42
C VAL A 55 -5.51 7.75 -4.99
N LYS A 56 -4.99 7.72 -3.76
CA LYS A 56 -4.13 8.77 -3.21
C LYS A 56 -2.84 8.16 -2.66
N PHE A 57 -1.71 8.68 -3.11
CA PHE A 57 -0.40 8.35 -2.55
C PHE A 57 -0.01 9.35 -1.47
N MET A 58 0.54 8.85 -0.38
CA MET A 58 1.08 9.66 0.71
C MET A 58 2.43 9.09 1.10
N ARG A 59 3.49 9.88 0.94
CA ARG A 59 4.83 9.53 1.44
C ARG A 59 4.96 10.06 2.86
N LEU A 60 5.22 9.16 3.80
CA LEU A 60 5.56 9.53 5.17
C LEU A 60 7.00 10.06 5.22
N PRO A 61 7.31 11.02 6.13
CA PRO A 61 8.68 11.42 6.39
C PRO A 61 9.50 10.23 6.87
N ASP A 62 10.81 10.25 6.61
CA ASP A 62 11.70 9.20 7.08
C ASP A 62 11.62 9.10 8.62
N PRO A 63 11.60 7.88 9.17
CA PRO A 63 11.39 7.69 10.61
C PRO A 63 12.53 8.30 11.40
N VAL A 64 12.20 9.07 12.44
CA VAL A 64 13.19 9.57 13.39
C VAL A 64 13.64 8.41 14.26
N ARG A 65 14.82 7.86 13.97
CA ARG A 65 15.48 6.92 14.87
C ARG A 65 16.03 7.74 16.04
N ASN A 66 15.42 7.59 17.22
CA ASN A 66 16.04 8.09 18.43
C ASN A 66 17.20 7.15 18.78
N ASN A 67 18.32 7.30 18.09
CA ASN A 67 19.61 6.72 18.49
C ASN A 67 20.11 7.53 19.70
N ALA A 68 19.36 7.50 20.79
CA ALA A 68 19.84 7.92 22.08
C ALA A 68 20.49 6.68 22.71
N GLN A 69 21.83 6.72 22.70
CA GLN A 69 22.83 5.75 23.18
C GLN A 69 23.37 4.78 22.13
#